data_AF-A0A838L7V4-F1
#
_entry.id   AF-A0A838L7V4-F1
#
_cell.length_a   1.000
_cell.length_b   1.000
_cell.length_c   1.000
_cell.angle_alpha   90.00
_cell.angle_beta   90.00
_cell.angle_gamma   90.00
#
_symmetry.space_group_name_H-M   'P 1'
#
loop_
_entity.id
_entity.type
_entity.pdbx_description
1 polymer ?
#
loop_
_entity_poly.entity_id
_entity_poly.type
_entity_poly.pdbx_seq_one_letter_code
_entity_poly.pdbx_strand_id
1 'polypeptide(L)'
;MRLLVLSLLALPLLSGCHEKTQGDAVRQAYDNKADQIDAQAEQQPTRTAKDIYHDQADAYREEGKDREKGLEGKTPSSGPNPPTGQPPQ
;
A
#
# COMPACT_ATOMS: atom_id res chain seq x y z
N MET A 1 -5.46 41.13 26.56
CA MET A 1 -5.67 40.40 25.30
C MET A 1 -4.29 39.99 24.79
N ARG A 2 -3.75 38.82 25.12
CA ARG A 2 -3.89 37.51 24.43
C ARG A 2 -3.91 37.64 22.90
N LEU A 3 -2.80 37.24 22.27
CA LEU A 3 -2.61 36.66 20.92
C LEU A 3 -1.08 36.66 20.69
N LEU A 4 -0.29 35.76 21.28
CA LEU A 4 -0.02 34.41 20.75
C LEU A 4 -0.23 34.31 19.23
N VAL A 5 0.52 35.11 18.46
CA VAL A 5 0.83 34.75 17.08
C VAL A 5 1.91 33.69 17.18
N LEU A 6 1.48 32.44 17.35
CA LEU A 6 2.29 31.30 16.96
C LEU A 6 2.62 31.54 15.50
N SER A 7 3.86 31.94 15.24
CA SER A 7 4.51 31.70 13.96
C SER A 7 4.45 30.19 13.77
N LEU A 8 3.38 29.73 13.10
CA LEU A 8 3.28 28.37 12.60
C LEU A 8 4.56 28.16 11.82
N LEU A 9 5.45 27.36 12.41
CA LEU A 9 6.50 26.67 11.69
C LEU A 9 5.83 26.18 10.42
N ALA A 10 6.26 26.73 9.29
CA ALA A 10 6.16 26.00 8.04
C ALA A 10 6.96 24.73 8.32
N LEU A 11 6.27 23.67 8.77
CA LEU A 11 6.82 22.33 8.69
C LEU A 11 7.10 22.16 7.20
N PRO A 12 8.36 22.09 6.75
CA PRO A 12 8.58 21.40 5.50
C PRO A 12 7.97 20.02 5.74
N LEU A 13 6.90 19.76 4.99
CA LEU A 13 6.23 18.48 4.85
C LEU A 13 7.21 17.38 5.24
N LEU A 14 6.88 16.65 6.31
CA LEU A 14 7.51 15.40 6.69
C LEU A 14 7.77 14.61 5.41
N SER A 15 8.97 14.76 4.85
CA SER A 15 9.41 14.13 3.60
C SER A 15 9.88 12.72 3.92
N GLY A 16 9.06 12.02 4.71
CA GLY A 16 9.38 10.75 5.34
C GLY A 16 8.15 9.94 5.75
N CYS A 17 6.95 10.36 5.36
CA CYS A 17 5.87 9.39 5.22
C CYS A 17 6.20 8.60 3.97
N HIS A 18 6.76 7.39 4.13
CA HIS A 18 6.73 6.35 3.09
C HIS A 18 5.32 6.38 2.50
N GLU A 19 5.17 6.99 1.32
CA GLU A 19 3.93 6.94 0.55
C GLU A 19 3.77 5.48 0.18
N LYS A 20 3.10 4.71 1.05
CA LYS A 20 2.64 3.36 0.72
C LYS A 20 1.95 3.49 -0.62
N THR A 21 2.55 2.88 -1.62
CA THR A 21 2.03 2.97 -2.97
C THR A 21 0.64 2.34 -2.99
N GLN A 22 -0.18 2.71 -3.96
CA GLN A 22 -1.49 2.08 -4.11
C GLN A 22 -1.35 0.55 -4.29
N GLY A 23 -0.20 0.08 -4.82
CA GLY A 23 0.19 -1.33 -4.87
C GLY A 23 0.39 -1.96 -3.49
N ASP A 24 1.14 -1.30 -2.59
CA ASP A 24 1.36 -1.78 -1.21
C ASP A 24 0.04 -1.96 -0.44
N ALA A 25 -0.91 -1.03 -0.63
CA ALA A 25 -2.21 -1.10 0.03
C ALA A 25 -3.04 -2.30 -0.46
N VAL A 26 -2.98 -2.59 -1.76
CA VAL A 26 -3.67 -3.75 -2.35
C VAL A 26 -3.01 -5.03 -1.87
N ARG A 27 -1.69 -5.14 -1.95
CA ARG A 27 -0.96 -6.30 -1.43
C ARG A 27 -1.29 -6.56 0.04
N GLN A 28 -1.27 -5.52 0.87
CA GLN A 28 -1.57 -5.65 2.29
C GLN A 28 -3.01 -6.14 2.55
N ALA A 29 -3.98 -5.75 1.71
CA ALA A 29 -5.35 -6.25 1.81
C ALA A 29 -5.47 -7.74 1.48
N TYR A 30 -4.75 -8.20 0.46
CA TYR A 30 -4.70 -9.61 0.07
C TYR A 30 -3.92 -10.45 1.10
N ASP A 31 -2.80 -9.95 1.63
CA ASP A 31 -2.04 -10.59 2.70
C ASP A 31 -2.89 -10.76 3.97
N ASN A 32 -3.63 -9.73 4.39
CA ASN A 32 -4.54 -9.83 5.53
C ASN A 32 -5.62 -10.90 5.34
N LYS A 33 -6.11 -11.08 4.11
CA LYS A 33 -7.12 -12.09 3.80
C LYS A 33 -6.50 -13.50 3.79
N ALA A 34 -5.30 -13.64 3.23
CA ALA A 34 -4.53 -14.87 3.29
C ALA A 34 -4.25 -15.29 4.75
N ASP A 35 -3.89 -14.34 5.61
CA ASP A 35 -3.62 -14.63 7.03
C ASP A 35 -4.88 -15.08 7.79
N GLN A 36 -6.06 -14.58 7.42
CA GLN A 36 -7.33 -15.10 7.96
C GLN A 36 -7.59 -16.54 7.53
N ILE A 37 -7.27 -16.89 6.28
CA ILE A 37 -7.42 -18.24 5.74
C ILE A 37 -6.39 -19.18 6.38
N ASP A 38 -5.14 -18.74 6.57
CA ASP A 38 -4.12 -19.50 7.30
C ASP A 38 -4.52 -19.73 8.76
N ALA A 39 -5.09 -18.73 9.41
CA ALA A 39 -5.62 -18.89 10.76
C ALA A 39 -6.77 -19.92 10.80
N GLN A 40 -7.60 -19.98 9.76
CA GLN A 40 -8.63 -21.02 9.60
C GLN A 40 -8.04 -22.40 9.27
N ALA A 41 -6.94 -22.44 8.52
CA ALA A 41 -6.17 -23.66 8.23
C ALA A 41 -5.70 -24.28 9.55
N GLU A 42 -5.18 -23.49 10.47
CA GLU A 42 -4.68 -23.99 11.75
C GLU A 42 -5.75 -24.65 12.62
N GLN A 43 -7.01 -24.25 12.46
CA GLN A 43 -8.16 -24.85 13.14
C GLN A 43 -8.62 -26.18 12.51
N GLN A 44 -8.08 -26.58 11.35
CA GLN A 44 -8.53 -27.80 10.70
C GLN A 44 -7.94 -29.06 11.36
N PRO A 45 -8.77 -30.12 11.52
CA PRO A 45 -8.37 -31.33 12.24
C PRO A 45 -7.46 -32.25 11.42
N THR A 46 -7.40 -32.09 10.10
CA THR A 46 -6.64 -32.96 9.20
C THR A 46 -5.60 -32.18 8.42
N ARG A 47 -4.43 -32.78 8.20
CA ARG A 47 -3.35 -32.18 7.43
C ARG A 47 -3.77 -31.82 6.01
N THR A 48 -4.50 -32.70 5.33
CA THR A 48 -5.03 -32.43 3.98
C THR A 48 -5.94 -31.20 3.97
N ALA A 49 -6.80 -31.02 4.98
CA ALA A 49 -7.60 -29.81 5.06
C ALA A 49 -6.72 -28.58 5.29
N LYS A 50 -5.73 -28.63 6.20
CA LYS A 50 -4.76 -27.54 6.41
C LYS A 50 -4.08 -27.14 5.10
N ASP A 51 -3.57 -28.13 4.36
CA ASP A 51 -2.86 -27.92 3.11
C ASP A 51 -3.77 -27.21 2.07
N ILE A 52 -5.04 -27.60 1.95
CA ILE A 52 -6.00 -26.93 1.05
C ILE A 52 -6.21 -25.45 1.41
N TYR A 53 -6.30 -25.13 2.71
CA TYR A 53 -6.46 -23.73 3.13
C TYR A 53 -5.16 -22.94 2.96
N HIS A 54 -3.99 -23.53 3.21
CA HIS A 54 -2.71 -22.89 2.92
C HIS A 54 -2.54 -22.62 1.41
N ASP A 55 -2.89 -23.57 0.55
CA ASP A 55 -2.87 -23.39 -0.91
C ASP A 55 -3.80 -22.23 -1.33
N GLN A 56 -4.97 -22.10 -0.69
CA GLN A 56 -5.86 -20.96 -0.92
C GLN A 56 -5.25 -19.64 -0.45
N ALA A 57 -4.65 -19.60 0.74
CA ALA A 57 -4.00 -18.41 1.27
C ALA A 57 -2.84 -17.97 0.36
N ASP A 58 -2.04 -18.92 -0.12
CA ASP A 58 -0.93 -18.65 -1.03
C ASP A 58 -1.41 -18.12 -2.39
N ALA A 59 -2.51 -18.66 -2.93
CA ALA A 59 -3.14 -18.11 -4.13
C ALA A 59 -3.59 -16.64 -3.95
N TYR A 60 -4.11 -16.29 -2.77
CA TYR A 60 -4.46 -14.90 -2.45
C TYR A 60 -3.22 -14.00 -2.34
N ARG A 61 -2.11 -14.48 -1.74
CA ARG A 61 -0.84 -13.72 -1.69
C ARG A 61 -0.27 -13.51 -3.08
N GLU A 62 -0.36 -14.51 -3.96
CA GLU A 62 0.12 -14.41 -5.33
C GLU A 62 -0.75 -13.44 -6.15
N GLU A 63 -2.07 -13.50 -6.04
CA GLU A 63 -2.96 -12.52 -6.68
C GLU A 63 -2.65 -11.10 -6.17
N GLY A 64 -2.43 -10.92 -4.87
CA GLY A 64 -2.05 -9.63 -4.28
C GLY A 64 -0.77 -9.06 -4.90
N LYS A 65 0.26 -9.90 -5.09
CA LYS A 65 1.52 -9.52 -5.76
C LYS A 65 1.32 -9.19 -7.24
N ASP A 66 0.51 -9.96 -7.96
CA ASP A 66 0.23 -9.68 -9.37
C ASP A 66 -0.53 -8.37 -9.55
N ARG A 67 -1.47 -8.07 -8.64
CA ARG A 67 -2.19 -6.79 -8.60
C ARG A 67 -1.28 -5.63 -8.24
N GLU A 68 -0.42 -5.80 -7.22
CA GLU A 68 0.62 -4.82 -6.85
C GLU A 68 1.49 -4.51 -8.06
N LYS A 69 2.05 -5.54 -8.72
CA LYS A 69 2.90 -5.39 -9.91
C LYS A 69 2.17 -4.70 -11.07
N GLY A 70 0.89 -5.02 -11.27
CA GLY A 70 0.04 -4.37 -12.27
C GLY A 70 -0.26 -2.89 -11.96
N LEU A 71 -0.16 -2.48 -10.69
CA LEU A 71 -0.31 -1.10 -10.24
C LEU A 71 1.04 -0.36 -10.22
N GLU A 72 2.13 -1.02 -9.85
CA GLU A 72 3.49 -0.47 -9.94
C GLU A 72 3.87 -0.15 -11.39
N GLY A 73 3.52 -1.03 -12.33
CA GLY A 73 3.67 -0.77 -13.78
C GLY A 73 2.72 0.30 -14.33
N LYS A 74 1.72 0.72 -13.55
CA LYS A 74 0.79 1.82 -13.85
C LYS A 74 1.00 3.03 -12.93
N THR A 75 2.12 3.09 -12.20
CA THR A 75 2.56 4.36 -11.64
C THR A 75 2.52 5.38 -12.78
N PRO A 76 1.91 6.56 -12.59
CA PRO A 76 2.03 7.60 -13.58
C PRO A 76 3.52 7.91 -13.65
N SER A 77 4.20 7.33 -14.64
CA SER A 77 5.45 7.84 -15.19
C SER A 77 5.25 9.34 -15.20
N SER A 78 6.05 10.04 -14.40
CA SER A 78 6.12 11.49 -14.28
C SER A 78 5.39 12.14 -15.44
N GLY A 79 4.13 12.50 -15.21
CA GLY A 79 3.39 13.28 -16.20
C GLY A 79 4.30 14.44 -16.59
N PRO A 80 4.38 14.80 -17.89
CA PRO A 80 5.32 15.81 -18.36
C PRO A 80 5.23 17.00 -17.40
N ASN A 81 6.38 17.40 -16.82
CA ASN A 81 6.46 18.56 -15.94
C ASN A 81 5.55 19.64 -16.52
N PRO A 82 4.61 20.23 -15.74
CA PRO A 82 3.87 21.37 -16.24
C PRO A 82 4.93 22.36 -16.75
N PRO A 83 4.79 22.93 -17.96
CA PRO A 83 5.75 23.89 -18.44
C PRO A 83 5.86 24.94 -17.35
N THR A 84 7.03 25.03 -16.72
CA THR A 84 7.39 26.10 -15.82
C THR A 84 7.41 27.36 -16.68
N GLY A 85 6.22 27.90 -16.89
CA GLY A 85 6.01 29.26 -17.33
C GLY A 85 6.48 30.15 -16.21
N GLN A 86 7.80 30.29 -16.09
CA GLN A 86 8.39 31.55 -15.69
C GLN A 86 7.80 32.61 -16.62
N PRO A 87 7.07 33.62 -16.13
CA PRO A 87 7.13 34.89 -16.80
C PRO A 87 8.52 35.49 -16.50
N PRO A 88 9.35 35.76 -17.51
CA PRO A 88 10.44 36.71 -17.31
C PRO A 88 9.84 38.12 -17.25
N GLN A 89 10.20 38.82 -16.15
CA GLN A 89 10.02 40.25 -15.85
C GLN A 89 8.65 40.69 -15.33
#